data_AF-A0A5U0VMV4-F1
#
_entry.id   AF-A0A5U0VMV4-F1
#
_cell.length_a   1.000
_cell.length_b   1.000
_cell.length_c   1.000
_cell.angle_alpha   90.00
_cell.angle_beta   90.00
_cell.angle_gamma   90.00
#
_symmetry.space_group_name_H-M   'P 1'
#
loop_
_entity.id
_entity.type
_entity.pdbx_description
1 polymer ?
#
loop_
_entity_poly.entity_id
_entity_poly.type
_entity_poly.pdbx_seq_one_letter_code
_entity_poly.pdbx_strand_id
1 'polypeptide(L)'
;MTLSQAITLPFATTAQAQDTPIPKDANGETVRHSACLVNCGSRCPLKVIVKNDRIVRIEPEDAKDDAVFGEHQIRPCLRGRSSRWRVYSPDRIKYPMKRVGKRGEGKFKRISWDEATAFIAAELTRVSEKYGREAIYYNYQSGAYYHTQGRPAWIRLLNLTGGYL
;
A
#
# COMPACT_ATOMS: atom_id res chain seq x y z
N MET A 1 22.16 -40.04 14.32
CA MET A 1 21.98 -38.60 14.62
C MET A 1 20.62 -38.18 14.10
N THR A 2 19.64 -38.20 14.98
CA THR A 2 18.21 -38.09 14.69
C THR A 2 17.76 -36.63 14.76
N LEU A 3 17.25 -36.15 13.61
CA LEU A 3 16.12 -35.23 13.44
C LEU A 3 15.94 -34.13 14.51
N SER A 4 16.41 -32.93 14.17
CA SER A 4 15.87 -31.68 14.73
C SER A 4 14.40 -31.58 14.33
N GLN A 5 13.51 -32.06 15.20
CA GLN A 5 12.09 -31.79 15.09
C GLN A 5 11.87 -30.32 15.37
N ALA A 6 11.23 -29.66 14.41
CA ALA A 6 10.83 -28.27 14.47
C ALA A 6 9.99 -28.02 15.74
N ILE A 7 10.44 -27.08 16.56
CA ILE A 7 9.61 -26.48 17.60
C ILE A 7 8.54 -25.67 16.87
N THR A 8 7.34 -26.23 16.74
CA THR A 8 6.18 -25.48 16.26
C THR A 8 5.88 -24.38 17.27
N LEU A 9 6.08 -23.13 16.90
CA LEU A 9 5.74 -21.98 17.75
C LEU A 9 4.22 -22.00 18.00
N PRO A 10 3.75 -21.81 19.25
CA PRO A 10 2.33 -21.92 19.62
C PRO A 10 1.45 -20.76 19.11
N PHE A 11 1.95 -19.94 18.20
CA PHE A 11 1.26 -18.78 17.63
C PHE A 11 0.77 -19.08 16.22
N ALA A 12 0.02 -20.17 16.05
CA ALA A 12 -0.79 -20.37 14.84
C ALA A 12 -2.13 -19.65 15.03
N THR A 13 -2.12 -18.31 14.98
CA THR A 13 -3.38 -17.57 14.88
C THR A 13 -3.79 -17.56 13.40
N THR A 14 -4.81 -18.33 13.06
CA THR A 14 -5.57 -18.08 11.83
C THR A 14 -6.37 -16.81 12.07
N ALA A 15 -5.94 -15.71 11.45
CA ALA A 15 -6.73 -14.49 11.42
C ALA A 15 -8.04 -14.80 10.68
N GLN A 16 -9.12 -15.02 11.43
CA GLN A 16 -10.46 -15.05 10.86
C GLN A 16 -10.91 -13.61 10.66
N ALA A 17 -11.03 -13.19 9.42
CA ALA A 17 -11.72 -11.95 9.11
C ALA A 17 -13.20 -12.14 9.47
N GLN A 18 -13.65 -11.46 10.52
CA GLN A 18 -15.08 -11.32 10.79
C GLN A 18 -15.65 -10.32 9.79
N ASP A 19 -16.44 -10.81 8.83
CA ASP A 19 -17.23 -9.99 7.93
C ASP A 19 -18.41 -9.39 8.70
N THR A 20 -18.14 -8.37 9.51
CA THR A 20 -19.20 -7.56 10.12
C THR A 20 -19.85 -6.74 9.00
N PRO A 21 -21.15 -6.94 8.70
CA PRO A 21 -21.83 -6.20 7.65
C PRO A 21 -21.84 -4.72 8.02
N ILE A 22 -21.36 -3.87 7.11
CA ILE A 22 -21.32 -2.43 7.37
C ILE A 22 -22.70 -1.84 7.06
N PRO A 23 -23.32 -1.09 8.00
CA PRO A 23 -24.64 -0.52 7.80
C PRO A 23 -24.72 0.30 6.51
N LYS A 24 -25.81 0.09 5.77
CA LYS A 24 -26.17 0.87 4.58
C LYS A 24 -27.17 1.95 4.98
N ASP A 25 -27.03 3.14 4.41
CA ASP A 25 -28.05 4.18 4.53
C ASP A 25 -29.26 3.90 3.62
N ALA A 26 -30.26 4.79 3.66
CA ALA A 26 -31.46 4.69 2.84
C ALA A 26 -31.18 4.70 1.31
N ASN A 27 -30.01 5.18 0.89
CA ASN A 27 -29.57 5.24 -0.51
C ASN A 27 -28.72 4.02 -0.91
N GLY A 28 -28.49 3.07 0.01
CA GLY A 28 -27.61 1.93 -0.16
C GLY A 28 -26.11 2.27 -0.13
N GLU A 29 -25.74 3.47 0.34
CA GLU A 29 -24.36 3.88 0.57
C GLU A 29 -23.85 3.31 1.89
N THR A 30 -22.58 2.93 1.92
CA THR A 30 -21.87 2.56 3.16
C THR A 30 -20.69 3.48 3.36
N VAL A 31 -20.37 3.77 4.62
CA VAL A 31 -19.20 4.57 4.99
C VAL A 31 -18.01 3.65 5.25
N ARG A 32 -16.84 4.05 4.77
CA ARG A 32 -15.53 3.51 5.15
C ARG A 32 -14.64 4.68 5.56
N HIS A 33 -13.65 4.42 6.38
CA HIS A 33 -12.67 5.44 6.77
C HIS A 33 -11.33 5.16 6.14
N SER A 34 -10.66 6.22 5.70
CA SER A 34 -9.32 6.19 5.14
C SER A 34 -8.59 7.48 5.48
N ALA A 35 -7.41 7.68 4.91
CA ALA A 35 -6.64 8.92 5.07
C ALA A 35 -6.02 9.34 3.73
N CYS A 36 -5.79 10.64 3.58
CA CYS A 36 -5.02 11.18 2.48
C CYS A 36 -3.53 10.92 2.72
N LEU A 37 -2.99 9.92 2.01
CA LEU A 37 -1.61 9.44 2.20
C LEU A 37 -0.61 10.12 1.26
N VAL A 38 -0.93 11.28 0.70
CA VAL A 38 0.03 12.05 -0.10
C VAL A 38 1.04 12.72 0.84
N ASN A 39 2.30 12.87 0.43
CA ASN A 39 3.35 13.47 1.25
C ASN A 39 3.20 15.00 1.38
N CYS A 40 2.09 15.46 1.97
CA CYS A 40 1.83 16.88 2.29
C CYS A 40 1.91 17.18 3.79
N GLY A 41 2.22 16.19 4.62
CA GLY A 41 2.32 16.32 6.08
C GLY A 41 1.00 16.28 6.86
N SER A 42 -0.12 16.70 6.26
CA SER A 42 -1.40 16.85 7.00
C SER A 42 -2.12 15.53 7.33
N ARG A 43 -1.95 14.48 6.51
CA ARG A 43 -2.55 13.14 6.73
C ARG A 43 -4.06 13.19 7.01
N CYS A 44 -4.79 14.02 6.26
CA CYS A 44 -6.20 14.30 6.54
C CYS A 44 -7.06 13.01 6.56
N PRO A 45 -7.90 12.79 7.58
CA PRO A 45 -8.87 11.71 7.59
C PRO A 45 -9.91 11.89 6.47
N LEU A 46 -10.32 10.78 5.86
CA LEU A 46 -11.25 10.73 4.75
C LEU A 46 -12.42 9.81 5.09
N LYS A 47 -13.62 10.35 4.94
CA LYS A 47 -14.85 9.56 4.90
C LYS A 47 -15.10 9.11 3.47
N VAL A 48 -15.04 7.81 3.23
CA VAL A 48 -15.11 7.18 1.92
C VAL A 48 -16.50 6.57 1.75
N ILE A 49 -17.28 7.15 0.87
CA ILE A 49 -18.65 6.71 0.59
C ILE A 49 -18.63 5.68 -0.53
N VAL A 50 -19.16 4.48 -0.25
CA VAL A 50 -19.13 3.32 -1.13
C VAL A 50 -20.56 2.87 -1.45
N LYS A 51 -20.87 2.71 -2.73
CA LYS A 51 -22.15 2.18 -3.22
C LYS A 51 -21.86 1.15 -4.30
N ASN A 52 -22.51 -0.02 -4.23
CA ASN A 52 -22.30 -1.13 -5.18
C ASN A 52 -20.81 -1.47 -5.36
N ASP A 53 -20.08 -1.62 -4.25
CA ASP A 53 -18.64 -1.90 -4.20
C ASP A 53 -17.73 -0.90 -4.95
N ARG A 54 -18.24 0.32 -5.16
CA ARG A 54 -17.50 1.42 -5.79
C ARG A 54 -17.49 2.65 -4.91
N ILE A 55 -16.34 3.30 -4.83
CA ILE A 55 -16.19 4.60 -4.19
C ILE A 55 -16.93 5.62 -5.06
N VAL A 56 -17.98 6.21 -4.51
CA VAL A 56 -18.77 7.24 -5.19
C VAL A 56 -18.35 8.64 -4.77
N ARG A 57 -17.95 8.82 -3.50
CA ARG A 57 -17.63 10.13 -2.93
C ARG A 57 -16.54 10.04 -1.86
N ILE A 58 -15.74 11.09 -1.76
CA ILE A 58 -14.76 11.30 -0.69
C ILE A 58 -15.16 12.58 0.03
N GLU A 59 -15.42 12.47 1.32
CA GLU A 59 -15.85 13.57 2.17
C GLU A 59 -14.82 13.81 3.28
N PRO A 60 -14.78 15.02 3.87
CA PRO A 60 -14.12 15.23 5.15
C PRO A 60 -14.69 14.29 6.21
N GLU A 61 -13.82 13.84 7.10
CA GLU A 61 -14.26 13.24 8.35
C GLU A 61 -14.91 14.30 9.25
N ASP A 62 -16.02 13.93 9.88
CA ASP A 62 -16.85 14.80 10.72
C ASP A 62 -17.06 14.26 12.14
N ALA A 63 -16.31 13.22 12.54
CA ALA A 63 -16.31 12.70 13.92
C ALA A 63 -15.85 13.69 15.01
N LYS A 64 -15.33 14.86 14.62
CA LYS A 64 -14.78 15.89 15.52
C LYS A 64 -15.61 17.17 15.43
N ASP A 65 -15.81 17.84 16.56
CA ASP A 65 -16.64 19.06 16.65
C ASP A 65 -15.75 20.32 16.61
N ASP A 66 -15.85 21.04 15.50
CA ASP A 66 -15.12 22.29 15.27
C ASP A 66 -15.44 23.40 16.29
N ALA A 67 -16.62 23.36 16.91
CA ALA A 67 -16.99 24.36 17.91
C ALA A 67 -16.23 24.18 19.23
N VAL A 68 -15.67 22.99 19.48
CA VAL A 68 -14.93 22.68 20.70
C VAL A 68 -13.44 22.90 20.47
N PHE A 69 -12.85 23.82 21.25
CA PHE A 69 -11.42 24.11 21.17
C PHE A 69 -10.59 22.84 21.43
N GLY A 70 -9.71 22.49 20.49
CA GLY A 70 -8.88 21.28 20.53
C GLY A 70 -9.43 20.12 19.71
N GLU A 71 -10.70 20.15 19.33
CA GLU A 71 -11.38 19.11 18.55
C GLU A 71 -11.62 19.54 17.10
N HIS A 72 -10.76 20.42 16.57
CA HIS A 72 -10.88 20.91 15.20
C HIS A 72 -10.74 19.77 14.17
N GLN A 73 -11.65 19.72 13.20
CA GLN A 73 -11.63 18.81 12.09
C GLN A 73 -10.42 19.06 11.17
N ILE A 74 -9.65 18.02 10.91
CA ILE A 74 -8.58 18.04 9.91
C ILE A 74 -9.20 17.78 8.53
N ARG A 75 -9.34 18.83 7.72
CA ARG A 75 -10.05 18.73 6.43
C ARG A 75 -9.13 18.42 5.25
N PRO A 76 -9.53 17.52 4.34
CA PRO A 76 -8.79 17.29 3.10
C PRO A 76 -8.93 18.49 2.16
N CYS A 77 -7.79 18.91 1.58
CA CYS A 77 -7.77 19.86 0.48
C CYS A 77 -8.37 19.25 -0.79
N LEU A 78 -8.49 20.05 -1.86
CA LEU A 78 -9.04 19.60 -3.16
C LEU A 78 -8.32 18.36 -3.73
N ARG A 79 -7.02 18.23 -3.47
CA ARG A 79 -6.22 17.08 -3.89
C ARG A 79 -6.54 15.81 -3.07
N GLY A 80 -6.85 15.97 -1.78
CA GLY A 80 -7.30 14.87 -0.93
C GLY A 80 -8.70 14.40 -1.30
N ARG A 81 -9.62 15.33 -1.56
CA ARG A 81 -11.00 15.01 -1.97
C ARG A 81 -11.07 14.33 -3.34
N SER A 82 -10.10 14.55 -4.21
CA SER A 82 -9.98 13.87 -5.51
C SER A 82 -9.29 12.50 -5.44
N SER A 83 -9.03 11.94 -4.25
CA SER A 83 -8.37 10.63 -4.09
C SER A 83 -9.07 9.48 -4.84
N ARG A 84 -10.39 9.58 -5.05
CA ARG A 84 -11.15 8.66 -5.90
C ARG A 84 -10.56 8.53 -7.31
N TRP A 85 -10.05 9.62 -7.89
CA TRP A 85 -9.42 9.61 -9.21
C TRP A 85 -8.17 8.75 -9.25
N ARG A 86 -7.40 8.63 -8.15
CA ARG A 86 -6.23 7.73 -8.09
C ARG A 86 -6.61 6.25 -8.17
N VAL A 87 -7.81 5.88 -7.72
CA VAL A 87 -8.31 4.49 -7.78
C VAL A 87 -8.79 4.17 -9.19
N TYR A 88 -9.54 5.09 -9.81
CA TYR A 88 -10.21 4.87 -11.10
C TYR A 88 -9.54 5.54 -12.30
N SER A 89 -8.34 6.10 -12.13
CA SER A 89 -7.59 6.75 -13.21
C SER A 89 -7.43 5.80 -14.41
N PRO A 90 -7.59 6.27 -15.65
CA PRO A 90 -7.26 5.48 -16.83
C PRO A 90 -5.79 5.01 -16.81
N ASP A 91 -4.90 5.79 -16.21
CA ASP A 91 -3.46 5.50 -16.10
C ASP A 91 -3.10 4.57 -14.93
N ARG A 92 -4.09 4.01 -14.24
CA ARG A 92 -3.84 3.13 -13.10
C ARG A 92 -3.06 1.89 -13.55
N ILE A 93 -1.90 1.66 -12.92
CA ILE A 93 -1.16 0.41 -13.07
C ILE A 93 -1.95 -0.71 -12.40
N LYS A 94 -2.49 -1.63 -13.20
CA LYS A 94 -3.35 -2.74 -12.75
C LYS A 94 -2.62 -4.08 -12.61
N TYR A 95 -1.51 -4.24 -13.31
CA TYR A 95 -0.78 -5.49 -13.40
C TYR A 95 0.74 -5.25 -13.32
N PRO A 96 1.53 -6.26 -12.95
CA PRO A 96 2.97 -6.22 -13.11
C PRO A 96 3.36 -6.00 -14.59
N MET A 97 4.31 -5.10 -14.82
CA MET A 97 4.75 -4.69 -16.15
C MET A 97 6.27 -4.79 -16.28
N LYS A 98 6.76 -5.41 -17.35
CA LYS A 98 8.19 -5.53 -17.67
C LYS A 98 8.55 -4.65 -18.86
N ARG A 99 9.60 -3.85 -18.72
CA ARG A 99 10.08 -2.98 -19.81
C ARG A 99 10.61 -3.81 -20.97
N VAL A 100 10.24 -3.46 -22.19
CA VAL A 100 10.68 -4.15 -23.44
C VAL A 100 11.42 -3.24 -24.43
N GLY A 101 11.35 -1.91 -24.27
CA GLY A 101 12.10 -0.93 -25.07
C GLY A 101 13.21 -0.24 -24.27
N LYS A 102 13.80 0.83 -24.82
CA LYS A 102 14.77 1.65 -24.09
C LYS A 102 14.07 2.39 -22.93
N ARG A 103 14.84 2.74 -21.90
CA ARG A 103 14.32 3.50 -20.75
C ARG A 103 13.82 4.87 -21.23
N GLY A 104 12.61 5.25 -20.84
CA GLY A 104 11.95 6.49 -21.27
C GLY A 104 10.94 6.31 -22.41
N GLU A 105 10.96 5.19 -23.15
CA GLU A 105 10.04 4.99 -24.29
C GLU A 105 8.61 4.57 -23.89
N GLY A 106 8.34 4.29 -22.62
CA GLY A 106 7.02 3.85 -22.17
C GLY A 106 6.59 2.45 -22.66
N LYS A 107 7.50 1.66 -23.26
CA LYS A 107 7.19 0.33 -23.80
C LYS A 107 7.31 -0.76 -22.75
N PHE A 108 6.16 -1.31 -22.35
CA PHE A 108 6.06 -2.40 -21.37
C PHE A 108 5.19 -3.54 -21.87
N LYS A 109 5.51 -4.76 -21.47
CA LYS A 109 4.63 -5.93 -21.57
C LYS A 109 4.09 -6.30 -20.20
N ARG A 110 2.84 -6.76 -20.14
CA ARG A 110 2.28 -7.34 -18.92
C ARG A 110 2.98 -8.67 -18.64
N ILE A 111 3.25 -8.93 -17.36
CA ILE A 111 3.78 -10.22 -16.87
C ILE A 111 2.94 -10.70 -15.67
N SER A 112 3.10 -11.97 -15.28
CA SER A 112 2.45 -12.50 -14.07
C SER A 112 3.14 -12.00 -12.80
N TRP A 113 2.48 -12.15 -11.66
CA TRP A 113 3.10 -11.89 -10.36
C TRP A 113 4.28 -12.84 -10.10
N ASP A 114 4.15 -14.12 -10.44
CA ASP A 114 5.23 -15.11 -10.27
C ASP A 114 6.47 -14.77 -11.12
N GLU A 115 6.27 -14.35 -12.38
CA GLU A 115 7.39 -13.90 -13.22
C GLU A 115 8.04 -12.65 -12.62
N ALA A 116 7.25 -11.70 -12.14
CA ALA A 116 7.75 -10.45 -11.58
C ALA A 116 8.58 -10.69 -10.31
N THR A 117 8.06 -11.49 -9.38
CA THR A 117 8.73 -11.78 -8.10
C THR A 117 9.98 -12.63 -8.31
N ALA A 118 9.91 -13.67 -9.15
CA ALA A 118 11.07 -14.49 -9.49
C ALA A 118 12.18 -13.66 -10.17
N PHE A 119 11.81 -12.78 -11.09
CA PHE A 119 12.75 -11.89 -11.76
C PHE A 119 13.46 -10.93 -10.78
N ILE A 120 12.70 -10.28 -9.89
CA ILE A 120 13.28 -9.36 -8.90
C ILE A 120 14.16 -10.12 -7.90
N ALA A 121 13.72 -11.30 -7.43
CA ALA A 121 14.52 -12.12 -6.53
C ALA A 121 15.84 -12.54 -7.17
N ALA A 122 15.81 -13.02 -8.42
CA ALA A 122 17.02 -13.39 -9.14
C ALA A 122 17.99 -12.20 -9.31
N GLU A 123 17.50 -11.01 -9.62
CA GLU A 123 18.33 -9.81 -9.75
C GLU A 123 18.91 -9.34 -8.40
N LEU A 124 18.14 -9.40 -7.31
CA LEU A 124 18.65 -9.10 -5.97
C LEU A 124 19.76 -10.07 -5.56
N THR A 125 19.59 -11.36 -5.81
CA THR A 125 20.63 -12.38 -5.58
C THR A 125 21.87 -12.09 -6.43
N ARG A 126 21.69 -11.91 -7.74
CA ARG A 126 22.80 -11.65 -8.67
C ARG A 126 23.61 -10.41 -8.29
N VAL A 127 22.93 -9.33 -7.88
CA VAL A 127 23.60 -8.09 -7.45
C VAL A 127 24.34 -8.31 -6.13
N SER A 128 23.70 -8.98 -5.17
CA SER A 128 24.30 -9.27 -3.86
C SER A 128 25.56 -10.13 -3.98
N GLU A 129 25.52 -11.18 -4.80
CA GLU A 129 26.64 -12.10 -5.03
C GLU A 129 27.79 -11.44 -5.78
N LYS A 130 27.48 -10.58 -6.77
CA LYS A 130 28.50 -9.98 -7.63
C LYS A 130 29.13 -8.71 -7.05
N TYR A 131 28.37 -7.89 -6.35
CA TYR A 131 28.77 -6.53 -5.96
C TYR A 131 28.64 -6.26 -4.46
N GLY A 132 28.24 -7.24 -3.66
CA GLY A 132 27.92 -7.03 -2.25
C GLY A 132 26.49 -6.52 -2.04
N ARG A 133 26.06 -6.56 -0.79
CA ARG A 133 24.68 -6.22 -0.39
C ARG A 133 24.46 -4.71 -0.27
N GLU A 134 25.54 -3.99 0.00
CA GLU A 134 25.64 -2.53 -0.04
C GLU A 134 25.36 -1.94 -1.43
N ALA A 135 25.43 -2.76 -2.49
CA ALA A 135 25.06 -2.36 -3.84
C ALA A 135 23.54 -2.25 -4.06
N ILE A 136 22.72 -2.71 -3.11
CA ILE A 136 21.26 -2.60 -3.15
C ILE A 136 20.84 -1.33 -2.42
N TYR A 137 20.25 -0.39 -3.16
CA TYR A 137 19.68 0.84 -2.61
C TYR A 137 18.16 0.77 -2.53
N TYR A 138 17.59 1.13 -1.38
CA TYR A 138 16.15 1.26 -1.19
C TYR A 138 15.76 2.69 -0.83
N ASN A 139 15.09 3.36 -1.76
CA ASN A 139 14.58 4.71 -1.57
C ASN A 139 13.64 4.79 -0.35
N TYR A 140 13.94 5.67 0.60
CA TYR A 140 13.19 5.78 1.85
C TYR A 140 11.73 6.22 1.66
N GLN A 141 11.43 6.95 0.56
CA GLN A 141 10.10 7.51 0.30
C GLN A 141 9.87 7.91 -1.16
N SER A 142 8.61 7.85 -1.62
CA SER A 142 8.22 8.08 -3.03
C SER A 142 7.06 9.07 -3.20
N GLY A 143 7.09 10.22 -2.51
CA GLY A 143 6.06 11.27 -2.65
C GLY A 143 4.66 10.89 -2.09
N ALA A 144 4.51 9.67 -1.57
CA ALA A 144 3.33 9.20 -0.87
C ALA A 144 3.73 8.38 0.36
N TYR A 145 2.96 8.54 1.42
CA TYR A 145 3.06 7.88 2.72
C TYR A 145 2.12 6.67 2.79
N TYR A 146 2.33 5.67 1.92
CA TYR A 146 1.61 4.40 2.02
C TYR A 146 2.19 3.57 3.17
N HIS A 147 1.93 4.01 4.41
CA HIS A 147 2.51 3.42 5.61
C HIS A 147 2.12 1.95 5.83
N THR A 148 1.03 1.49 5.21
CA THR A 148 0.38 0.25 5.63
C THR A 148 0.81 -1.01 4.89
N GLN A 149 1.48 -0.96 3.72
CA GLN A 149 1.66 -2.21 2.93
C GLN A 149 2.98 -2.38 2.14
N GLY A 150 4.04 -1.62 2.42
CA GLY A 150 5.29 -1.80 1.66
C GLY A 150 6.56 -1.60 2.47
N ARG A 151 6.71 -0.44 3.12
CA ARG A 151 8.00 -0.06 3.71
C ARG A 151 8.49 -1.03 4.80
N PRO A 152 7.71 -1.38 5.85
CA PRO A 152 8.20 -2.33 6.85
C PRO A 152 8.51 -3.72 6.27
N ALA A 153 7.72 -4.18 5.31
CA ALA A 153 7.93 -5.47 4.65
C ALA A 153 9.24 -5.49 3.85
N TRP A 154 9.50 -4.46 3.06
CA TRP A 154 10.75 -4.34 2.29
C TRP A 154 11.97 -4.15 3.19
N ILE A 155 11.88 -3.31 4.22
CA ILE A 155 12.97 -3.14 5.19
C ILE A 155 13.30 -4.49 5.86
N ARG A 156 12.27 -5.22 6.31
CA ARG A 156 12.46 -6.53 6.93
C ARG A 156 13.08 -7.52 5.94
N LEU A 157 12.55 -7.61 4.72
CA LEU A 157 13.07 -8.49 3.68
C LEU A 157 14.56 -8.21 3.42
N LEU A 158 14.91 -6.95 3.16
CA LEU A 158 16.28 -6.57 2.83
C LEU A 158 17.24 -6.79 4.02
N ASN A 159 16.80 -6.52 5.25
CA ASN A 159 17.58 -6.84 6.45
C ASN A 159 17.83 -8.34 6.61
N LEU A 160 16.82 -9.17 6.34
CA LEU A 160 16.97 -10.64 6.38
C LEU A 160 17.88 -11.16 5.27
N THR A 161 17.94 -10.47 4.13
CA THR A 161 18.85 -10.82 3.02
C THR A 161 20.22 -10.16 3.15
N GLY A 162 20.54 -9.55 4.29
CA GLY A 162 21.87 -9.06 4.66
C GLY A 162 22.12 -7.55 4.48
N GLY A 163 21.06 -6.75 4.40
CA GLY A 163 21.12 -5.29 4.44
C GLY A 163 20.96 -4.63 3.07
N TYR A 164 20.90 -3.30 3.10
CA TYR A 164 20.73 -2.41 1.95
C TYR A 164 21.18 -0.99 2.34
N LEU A 165 21.39 -0.13 1.33
CA LEU A 165 21.62 1.32 1.48
C LEU A 165 20.31 2.12 1.44
#